data_AF-A0A9P0JTP2-F1
#
_entry.id   AF-A0A9P0JTP2-F1
#
_cell.length_a   1.000
_cell.length_b   1.000
_cell.length_c   1.000
_cell.angle_alpha   90.00
_cell.angle_beta   90.00
_cell.angle_gamma   90.00
#
_symmetry.space_group_name_H-M   'P 1'
#
loop_
_entity.id
_entity.type
_entity.pdbx_description
1 polymer ?
#
loop_
_entity_poly.entity_id
_entity_poly.type
_entity_poly.pdbx_seq_one_letter_code
_entity_poly.pdbx_strand_id
1 'polypeptide(L)'
;MDTFYNKHVLPSVKKQVVDTVKSEAEQYLGMSMTYSLFEFVKEKFYELIQEQPDAIEKIEDDKILTTTHQENEDDSCKKEKKEQLTKAQKRRQWNRTDGKGEKPRGWNWVDIVKHLSQTGPANGNQEN
;
A
#
# COMPACT_ATOMS: atom_id res chain seq x y z
N MET A 1 -12.11 -10.20 -7.45
CA MET A 1 -13.00 -10.38 -6.26
C MET A 1 -12.33 -11.35 -5.29
N ASP A 2 -11.01 -11.18 -5.10
CA ASP A 2 -10.10 -12.24 -4.61
C ASP A 2 -9.48 -11.89 -3.26
N THR A 3 -9.98 -10.82 -2.65
CA THR A 3 -9.65 -10.39 -1.30
C THR A 3 -10.45 -11.17 -0.26
N PHE A 4 -10.01 -11.07 1.00
CA PHE A 4 -10.39 -11.83 2.21
C PHE A 4 -11.73 -12.59 2.19
N TYR A 5 -11.67 -13.87 2.60
CA TYR A 5 -12.81 -14.77 2.88
C TYR A 5 -13.76 -15.12 1.73
N ASN A 6 -13.47 -14.74 0.48
CA ASN A 6 -14.31 -15.11 -0.68
C ASN A 6 -14.11 -16.54 -1.21
N LYS A 7 -13.49 -17.46 -0.45
CA LYS A 7 -13.17 -18.82 -0.94
C LYS A 7 -14.39 -19.71 -1.18
N HIS A 8 -15.49 -19.42 -0.51
CA HIS A 8 -16.74 -20.18 -0.60
C HIS A 8 -17.61 -19.74 -1.79
N VAL A 9 -17.39 -18.55 -2.37
CA VAL A 9 -18.16 -18.09 -3.52
C VAL A 9 -17.58 -18.69 -4.80
N LEU A 10 -18.45 -19.26 -5.64
CA LEU A 10 -18.03 -19.84 -6.92
C LEU A 10 -17.37 -18.79 -7.82
N PRO A 11 -16.31 -19.15 -8.58
CA PRO A 11 -15.67 -18.23 -9.52
C PRO A 11 -16.63 -17.67 -10.59
N SER A 12 -17.64 -18.45 -11.00
CA SER A 12 -18.69 -18.01 -11.94
C SER A 12 -19.49 -16.85 -11.35
N VAL A 13 -20.01 -17.04 -10.15
CA VAL A 13 -20.80 -16.04 -9.40
C VAL A 13 -19.97 -14.77 -9.16
N LYS A 14 -18.69 -14.90 -8.80
CA LYS A 14 -17.80 -13.74 -8.63
C LYS A 14 -17.68 -12.89 -9.90
N LYS A 15 -17.53 -13.54 -11.05
CA LYS A 15 -17.43 -12.85 -12.34
C LYS A 15 -18.75 -12.16 -12.68
N GLN A 16 -19.86 -12.87 -12.55
CA GLN A 16 -21.20 -12.32 -12.76
C GLN A 16 -21.45 -11.08 -11.89
N VAL A 17 -21.17 -11.14 -10.58
CA VAL A 17 -21.31 -9.99 -9.68
C VAL A 17 -20.45 -8.80 -10.13
N VAL A 18 -19.18 -9.06 -10.50
CA VAL A 18 -18.28 -8.00 -10.96
C VAL A 18 -18.78 -7.36 -12.26
N ASP A 19 -19.26 -8.17 -13.20
CA ASP A 19 -19.70 -7.69 -14.51
C ASP A 19 -21.01 -6.88 -14.39
N THR A 20 -21.95 -7.35 -13.58
CA THR A 20 -23.19 -6.60 -13.30
C THR A 20 -22.91 -5.26 -12.63
N VAL A 21 -22.06 -5.24 -11.59
CA VAL A 21 -21.70 -4.00 -10.88
C VAL A 21 -20.94 -3.02 -11.78
N LYS A 22 -20.07 -3.52 -12.67
CA LYS A 22 -19.38 -2.68 -13.65
C LYS A 22 -20.35 -2.04 -14.63
N SER A 23 -21.29 -2.82 -15.16
CA SER A 23 -22.30 -2.30 -16.09
C SER A 23 -23.16 -1.21 -15.43
N GLU A 24 -23.50 -1.37 -14.16
CA GLU A 24 -24.27 -0.37 -13.43
C GLU A 24 -23.44 0.89 -13.13
N ALA A 25 -22.14 0.72 -12.82
CA ALA A 25 -21.24 1.83 -12.55
C ALA A 25 -21.06 2.79 -13.75
N GLU A 26 -21.20 2.30 -14.98
CA GLU A 26 -21.12 3.14 -16.19
C GLU A 26 -22.19 4.25 -16.20
N GLN A 27 -23.37 4.00 -15.63
CA GLN A 27 -24.47 4.97 -15.58
C GLN A 27 -24.21 6.13 -14.60
N TYR A 28 -23.32 5.91 -13.63
CA TYR A 28 -23.03 6.88 -12.57
C TYR A 28 -21.69 7.61 -12.78
N LEU A 29 -21.10 7.49 -13.97
CA LEU A 29 -19.84 8.15 -14.30
C LEU A 29 -19.95 9.67 -14.12
N GLY A 30 -19.04 10.26 -13.35
CA GLY A 30 -19.05 11.70 -13.03
C GLY A 30 -19.88 12.08 -11.79
N MET A 31 -20.51 11.11 -11.12
CA MET A 31 -21.24 11.30 -9.85
C MET A 31 -20.65 10.42 -8.73
N SER A 32 -21.12 10.63 -7.50
CA SER A 32 -20.80 9.72 -6.39
C SER A 32 -21.55 8.40 -6.54
N MET A 33 -20.82 7.32 -6.76
CA MET A 33 -21.41 6.00 -7.09
C MET A 33 -21.47 5.05 -5.90
N THR A 34 -20.70 5.33 -4.83
CA THR A 34 -20.45 4.34 -3.77
C THR A 34 -21.73 3.87 -3.10
N TYR A 35 -22.58 4.79 -2.64
CA TYR A 35 -23.85 4.47 -2.00
C TYR A 35 -24.81 3.72 -2.94
N SER A 36 -24.98 4.22 -4.16
CA SER A 36 -25.91 3.63 -5.14
C SER A 36 -25.49 2.20 -5.53
N LEU A 37 -24.19 1.97 -5.76
CA LEU A 37 -23.69 0.63 -6.08
C LEU A 37 -23.85 -0.34 -4.91
N PHE A 38 -23.67 0.11 -3.67
CA PHE A 38 -23.94 -0.73 -2.50
C PHE A 38 -25.42 -1.10 -2.38
N GLU A 39 -26.33 -0.15 -2.56
CA GLU A 39 -27.76 -0.46 -2.50
C GLU A 39 -28.23 -1.32 -3.67
N PHE A 40 -27.73 -1.08 -4.88
CA PHE A 40 -27.98 -1.94 -6.02
C PHE A 40 -27.62 -3.40 -5.75
N VAL A 41 -26.42 -3.66 -5.22
CA VAL A 41 -25.99 -5.02 -4.86
C VAL A 41 -26.86 -5.62 -3.75
N LYS A 42 -27.29 -4.80 -2.79
CA LYS A 42 -28.13 -5.25 -1.67
C LYS A 42 -29.55 -5.61 -2.13
N GLU A 43 -30.15 -4.83 -3.03
CA GLU A 43 -31.44 -5.12 -3.63
C GLU A 43 -31.39 -6.37 -4.53
N LYS A 44 -30.29 -6.53 -5.28
CA LYS A 44 -30.06 -7.63 -6.22
C LYS A 44 -29.37 -8.85 -5.61
N PHE A 45 -29.21 -8.89 -4.30
CA PHE A 45 -28.44 -9.94 -3.61
C PHE A 45 -28.95 -11.35 -3.94
N TYR A 46 -30.27 -11.56 -3.88
CA TYR A 46 -30.87 -12.87 -4.14
C TYR A 46 -30.67 -13.35 -5.58
N GLU A 47 -30.72 -12.43 -6.56
CA GLU A 47 -30.49 -12.73 -7.98
C GLU A 47 -29.01 -13.08 -8.22
N LEU A 48 -28.10 -12.35 -7.57
CA LEU A 48 -26.66 -12.57 -7.69
C LEU A 48 -26.17 -13.88 -7.05
N ILE A 49 -26.86 -14.38 -6.02
CA ILE A 49 -26.47 -15.59 -5.29
C ILE A 49 -27.22 -16.84 -5.74
N GLN A 50 -28.19 -16.71 -6.66
CA GLN A 50 -29.07 -17.83 -7.07
C GLN A 50 -28.31 -19.02 -7.66
N GLU A 51 -27.17 -18.79 -8.33
CA GLU A 51 -26.31 -19.83 -8.88
C GLU A 51 -25.34 -20.43 -7.85
N GLN A 52 -25.31 -19.90 -6.63
CA GLN A 52 -24.48 -20.43 -5.56
C GLN A 52 -25.21 -21.59 -4.86
N PRO A 53 -24.63 -22.80 -4.82
CA PRO A 53 -25.25 -23.93 -4.15
C PRO A 53 -25.28 -23.74 -2.62
N ASP A 54 -26.35 -24.18 -1.97
CA ASP A 54 -26.55 -24.08 -0.50
C ASP A 54 -25.47 -24.82 0.31
N ALA A 55 -24.87 -25.85 -0.28
CA ALA A 55 -23.83 -26.67 0.33
C ALA A 55 -22.51 -26.48 -0.43
N ILE A 56 -21.80 -25.39 -0.14
CA ILE A 56 -20.38 -25.31 -0.45
C ILE A 56 -19.66 -26.05 0.67
N GLU A 57 -19.19 -27.25 0.39
CA GLU A 57 -18.27 -27.96 1.28
C GLU A 57 -17.13 -27.01 1.63
N LYS A 58 -16.97 -26.78 2.94
CA LYS A 58 -15.90 -25.97 3.49
C LYS A 58 -14.58 -26.58 3.00
N ILE A 59 -13.94 -25.96 2.03
CA ILE A 59 -12.57 -26.31 1.66
C ILE A 59 -11.73 -25.99 2.88
N GLU A 60 -11.30 -27.04 3.57
CA GLU A 60 -10.64 -27.02 4.87
C GLU A 60 -9.52 -25.96 4.94
N ASP A 61 -9.66 -25.10 5.94
CA ASP A 61 -8.76 -23.99 6.26
C ASP A 61 -7.48 -24.47 6.97
N ASP A 62 -6.67 -25.38 6.41
CA ASP A 62 -5.51 -25.90 7.17
C ASP A 62 -4.14 -25.97 6.44
N LYS A 63 -4.00 -25.50 5.19
CA LYS A 63 -2.70 -25.65 4.47
C LYS A 63 -2.10 -24.47 3.69
N ILE A 64 -2.51 -23.22 3.92
CA ILE A 64 -1.92 -22.10 3.14
C ILE A 64 -1.61 -20.88 4.02
N LEU A 65 -0.78 -21.08 5.05
CA LEU A 65 -0.09 -20.00 5.78
C LEU A 65 1.41 -19.94 5.46
N THR A 66 1.89 -20.77 4.54
CA THR A 66 3.25 -20.72 3.99
C THR A 66 3.16 -21.05 2.49
N THR A 67 3.95 -20.38 1.66
CA THR A 67 4.08 -20.65 0.21
C THR A 67 3.08 -19.94 -0.72
N THR A 68 3.07 -18.61 -0.73
CA THR A 68 2.83 -17.86 -1.99
C THR A 68 3.63 -16.55 -1.98
N HIS A 69 4.93 -16.68 -1.74
CA HIS A 69 5.90 -15.75 -2.30
C HIS A 69 6.68 -16.52 -3.35
N GLN A 70 6.84 -15.89 -4.52
CA GLN A 70 7.58 -16.37 -5.70
C GLN A 70 6.68 -17.29 -6.59
N GLU A 71 6.59 -17.16 -7.91
CA GLU A 71 7.57 -16.72 -8.91
C GLU A 71 6.82 -16.15 -10.15
N ASN A 72 7.08 -14.90 -10.51
CA ASN A 72 7.20 -14.51 -11.92
C ASN A 72 8.61 -13.94 -12.02
N GLU A 73 9.51 -14.70 -12.65
CA GLU A 73 10.86 -14.29 -12.97
C GLU A 73 10.81 -13.30 -14.13
N ASP A 74 11.36 -12.11 -13.93
CA ASP A 74 12.30 -11.44 -14.83
C ASP A 74 12.64 -10.06 -14.25
N ASP A 75 13.64 -10.04 -13.37
CA ASP A 75 14.76 -9.10 -13.49
C ASP A 75 15.82 -9.45 -12.45
N SER A 76 16.98 -9.86 -12.95
CA SER A 76 18.17 -10.16 -12.15
C SER A 76 18.72 -8.90 -11.51
N CYS A 77 18.21 -8.53 -10.35
CA CYS A 77 18.91 -7.64 -9.44
C CYS A 77 18.96 -8.31 -8.07
N LYS A 78 20.16 -8.77 -7.70
CA LYS A 78 20.49 -9.36 -6.39
C LYS A 78 19.90 -8.45 -5.31
N LYS A 79 18.76 -8.86 -4.73
CA LYS A 79 18.17 -8.15 -3.59
C LYS A 79 19.11 -8.36 -2.42
N GLU A 80 19.99 -7.39 -2.21
CA GLU A 80 20.80 -7.29 -1.00
C GLU A 80 19.86 -7.48 0.20
N LYS A 81 20.26 -8.36 1.11
CA LYS A 81 19.52 -8.60 2.35
C LYS A 81 19.39 -7.26 3.05
N LYS A 82 18.22 -6.63 2.95
CA LYS A 82 17.92 -5.42 3.71
C LYS A 82 18.12 -5.78 5.17
N GLU A 83 19.13 -5.17 5.78
CA GLU A 83 19.48 -5.37 7.18
C GLU A 83 18.19 -5.24 8.01
N GLN A 84 17.86 -6.29 8.77
CA GLN A 84 16.63 -6.30 9.55
C GLN A 84 16.78 -5.32 10.71
N LEU A 85 16.40 -4.07 10.46
CA LEU A 85 16.43 -3.03 11.47
C LEU A 85 15.47 -3.41 12.61
N THR A 86 15.99 -3.35 13.84
CA THR A 86 15.20 -3.51 15.05
C THR A 86 14.07 -2.47 15.12
N LYS A 87 13.00 -2.78 15.87
CA LYS A 87 11.86 -1.87 16.08
C LYS A 87 12.33 -0.48 16.57
N ALA A 88 13.35 -0.44 17.42
CA ALA A 88 13.96 0.79 17.92
C ALA A 88 14.66 1.59 16.82
N GLN A 89 15.41 0.94 15.93
CA GLN A 89 16.07 1.61 14.79
C GLN A 89 15.06 2.18 13.80
N LYS A 90 13.99 1.42 13.47
CA LYS A 90 12.91 1.92 12.60
C LYS A 90 12.23 3.15 13.19
N ARG A 91 11.96 3.16 14.51
CA ARG A 91 11.37 4.32 15.20
C ARG A 91 12.29 5.55 15.17
N ARG A 92 13.61 5.35 15.31
CA ARG A 92 14.59 6.45 15.21
C ARG A 92 14.64 7.07 13.81
N GLN A 93 14.56 6.26 12.75
CA GLN A 93 14.54 6.76 11.37
C GLN A 93 13.25 7.54 11.07
N TRP A 94 12.10 7.03 11.56
CA TRP A 94 10.82 7.74 11.45
C TRP A 94 10.86 9.10 12.15
N ASN A 95 11.44 9.20 13.34
CA ASN A 95 11.53 10.47 14.06
C ASN A 95 12.51 11.48 13.43
N ARG A 96 13.40 11.03 12.54
CA ARG A 96 14.42 11.88 11.91
C ARG A 96 13.90 12.64 10.70
N THR A 97 12.80 12.18 10.14
CA THR A 97 12.29 12.62 8.85
C THR A 97 10.81 12.88 9.03
N ASP A 98 10.30 14.00 8.51
CA ASP A 98 8.85 14.20 8.50
C ASP A 98 8.21 13.02 7.75
N GLY A 99 6.92 12.72 7.95
CA GLY A 99 6.25 11.53 7.38
C GLY A 99 6.33 11.39 5.86
N LYS A 100 6.92 12.38 5.17
CA LYS A 100 7.25 12.43 3.74
C LYS A 100 8.70 12.08 3.38
N GLY A 101 9.55 11.72 4.34
CA GLY A 101 10.97 11.42 4.07
C GLY A 101 11.84 12.66 3.84
N GLU A 102 11.30 13.86 4.09
CA GLU A 102 12.04 15.12 4.01
C GLU A 102 12.48 15.60 5.40
N LYS A 103 13.68 16.17 5.49
CA LYS A 103 14.15 16.80 6.73
C LYS A 103 13.35 18.09 6.98
N PRO A 104 12.99 18.42 8.23
CA PRO A 104 12.20 19.60 8.51
C PRO A 104 12.91 20.87 8.02
N ARG A 105 12.13 21.86 7.58
CA ARG A 105 12.68 23.17 7.18
C ARG A 105 13.49 23.75 8.34
N GLY A 106 14.72 24.18 8.07
CA GLY A 106 15.63 24.70 9.10
C GLY A 106 16.43 23.63 9.86
N TRP A 107 16.39 22.35 9.47
CA TRP A 107 17.23 21.30 10.08
C TRP A 107 18.74 21.61 10.02
N ASN A 108 19.16 22.39 9.03
CA ASN A 108 20.53 22.83 8.77
C ASN A 108 20.71 24.33 9.00
N TRP A 109 19.87 24.97 9.81
CA TRP A 109 20.13 26.34 10.21
C TRP A 109 21.53 26.44 10.84
N VAL A 110 22.32 27.37 10.34
CA VAL A 110 23.65 27.67 10.84
C VAL A 110 23.60 29.10 11.34
N ASP A 111 24.02 29.31 12.59
CA ASP A 111 24.26 30.65 13.10
C ASP A 111 25.45 31.24 12.33
N ILE A 112 25.17 32.24 11.49
CA ILE A 112 26.17 32.86 10.61
C ILE A 112 27.27 33.54 11.42
N VAL A 113 26.94 34.15 12.57
CA VAL A 113 27.94 34.82 13.43
C VAL A 113 28.86 33.78 14.06
N LYS A 114 28.29 32.67 14.56
CA LYS A 114 29.07 31.55 15.10
C LYS A 114 29.88 30.82 14.04
N HIS A 115 29.36 30.70 12.83
CA HIS A 115 30.07 30.06 11.72
C HIS A 115 31.26 30.92 11.29
N LEU A 116 31.05 32.21 11.03
CA LEU A 116 32.11 33.14 10.64
C LEU A 116 33.14 33.38 11.75
N SER A 117 32.77 33.27 13.03
CA SER A 117 33.74 33.34 14.12
C SER A 117 34.61 32.08 14.22
N GLN A 118 34.11 30.93 13.77
CA GLN A 118 34.87 29.67 13.67
C GLN A 118 35.67 29.56 12.37
N THR A 119 35.19 30.15 11.27
CA THR A 119 35.82 30.12 9.93
C THR A 119 36.45 31.45 9.52
N GLY A 120 36.64 32.38 10.47
CA GLY A 120 37.39 33.61 10.26
C GLY A 120 38.81 33.33 9.73
N PRO A 121 39.47 34.32 9.11
CA PRO A 121 40.66 34.10 8.28
C PRO A 121 41.84 33.60 9.12
N ALA A 122 41.96 32.29 9.26
CA ALA A 122 43.14 31.63 9.83
C ALA A 122 44.22 31.34 8.77
N ASN A 123 43.97 31.61 7.48
CA ASN A 123 44.93 31.40 6.39
C ASN A 123 44.82 32.52 5.34
N GLY A 124 45.45 33.66 5.59
CA GLY A 124 45.43 34.79 4.66
C GLY A 124 46.36 35.94 5.04
N ASN A 125 47.53 35.61 5.61
CA ASN A 125 48.66 36.51 5.65
C ASN A 125 49.81 35.76 4.97
N GLN A 126 50.02 35.97 3.66
CA GLN A 126 51.33 35.89 3.01
C GLN A 126 51.26 36.44 1.58
N GLU A 127 51.83 37.65 1.46
CA GLU A 127 52.68 38.14 0.37
C GLU A 127 52.09 38.58 -1.00
N ASN A 128 52.44 39.84 -1.29
CA ASN A 128 52.42 40.64 -2.53
C ASN A 128 51.13 41.37 -2.91
#